data_AF-A0A1T5GC79-F1
#
_entry.id   AF-A0A1T5GC79-F1
#
_cell.length_a   1.000
_cell.length_b   1.000
_cell.length_c   1.000
_cell.angle_alpha   90.00
_cell.angle_beta   90.00
_cell.angle_gamma   90.00
#
_symmetry.space_group_name_H-M   'P 1'
#
loop_
_entity.id
_entity.type
_entity.pdbx_description
1 polymer ?
#
loop_
_entity_poly.entity_id
_entity_poly.type
_entity_poly.pdbx_seq_one_letter_code
_entity_poly.pdbx_strand_id
1 'polypeptide(L)'
;MKNHIECHYKDGALIFCTTHSYSYSKAHEILDVFNLLGLVSKLRVKSANLFGVVGRLHVNYDPFQNDPGKWSEVVSELVRNKTFLEEKLEAF
;
A
#
# COMPACT_ATOMS: atom_id res chain seq x y z
N MET A 1 -18.04 -1.20 -4.66
CA MET A 1 -16.84 -0.78 -3.92
C MET A 1 -15.92 -0.05 -4.88
N LYS A 2 -15.49 1.17 -4.53
CA LYS A 2 -14.43 1.86 -5.27
C LYS A 2 -13.09 1.26 -4.81
N ASN A 3 -12.20 0.94 -5.74
CA ASN A 3 -10.85 0.49 -5.38
C ASN A 3 -10.00 1.72 -5.10
N HIS A 4 -9.71 2.00 -3.83
CA HIS A 4 -8.86 3.11 -3.41
C HIS A 4 -7.38 2.75 -3.42
N ILE A 5 -7.04 1.46 -3.39
CA ILE A 5 -5.68 0.94 -3.26
C ILE A 5 -5.33 -0.02 -4.39
N GLU A 6 -4.24 0.30 -5.09
CA GLU A 6 -3.56 -0.62 -5.99
C GLU A 6 -2.39 -1.28 -5.25
N CYS A 7 -2.15 -2.57 -5.48
CA CYS A 7 -1.04 -3.30 -4.87
C CYS A 7 -0.20 -4.03 -5.92
N HIS A 8 1.12 -3.96 -5.77
CA HIS A 8 2.09 -4.62 -6.64
C HIS A 8 3.13 -5.35 -5.81
N TYR A 9 3.58 -6.52 -6.26
CA TYR A 9 4.80 -7.13 -5.77
C TYR A 9 5.98 -6.69 -6.64
N LYS A 10 7.03 -6.13 -6.02
CA LYS A 10 8.24 -5.70 -6.73
C LYS A 10 9.45 -5.69 -5.79
N ASP A 11 10.55 -6.27 -6.26
CA ASP A 11 11.86 -6.25 -5.59
C ASP A 11 11.79 -6.65 -4.11
N GLY A 12 11.18 -7.81 -3.82
CA GLY A 12 11.09 -8.35 -2.45
C GLY A 12 10.08 -7.63 -1.54
N ALA A 13 9.21 -6.78 -2.11
CA ALA A 13 8.28 -5.97 -1.35
C ALA A 13 6.89 -5.89 -1.97
N LEU A 14 5.90 -5.73 -1.09
CA LEU A 14 4.56 -5.31 -1.46
C LEU A 14 4.50 -3.78 -1.47
N ILE A 15 4.02 -3.23 -2.58
CA ILE A 15 3.87 -1.79 -2.78
C ILE A 15 2.38 -1.49 -2.85
N PHE A 16 1.90 -0.65 -1.93
CA PHE A 16 0.53 -0.15 -1.89
C PHE A 16 0.50 1.28 -2.39
N CYS A 17 -0.39 1.60 -3.33
CA CYS A 17 -0.53 2.93 -3.90
C CYS A 17 -1.98 3.37 -3.86
N THR A 18 -2.25 4.63 -3.53
CA THR A 18 -3.59 5.17 -3.74
C THR A 18 -3.89 5.28 -5.24
N THR A 19 -5.10 4.88 -5.63
CA THR A 19 -5.58 5.00 -7.02
C THR A 19 -5.97 6.44 -7.36
N HIS A 20 -6.41 7.19 -6.36
CA HIS A 20 -6.78 8.60 -6.47
C HIS A 20 -5.68 9.50 -5.90
N SER A 21 -5.76 10.77 -6.28
CA SER A 21 -4.92 11.83 -5.72
C SER A 21 -5.76 12.74 -4.83
N TYR A 22 -5.14 13.24 -3.76
CA TYR A 22 -5.80 13.97 -2.69
C TYR A 22 -5.12 15.31 -2.46
N SER A 23 -5.80 16.23 -1.77
CA SER A 23 -5.16 17.43 -1.25
C SER A 23 -4.02 17.05 -0.28
N TYR A 24 -3.10 17.98 -0.04
CA TYR A 24 -1.95 17.74 0.84
C TYR A 24 -2.36 17.23 2.23
N SER A 25 -3.36 17.88 2.87
CA SER A 25 -3.83 17.49 4.21
C SER A 25 -4.37 16.06 4.23
N LYS A 26 -5.27 15.73 3.29
CA LYS A 26 -5.88 14.40 3.20
C LYS A 26 -4.86 13.33 2.83
N ALA A 27 -3.91 13.64 1.96
CA ALA A 27 -2.82 12.73 1.63
C ALA A 27 -1.91 12.45 2.83
N HIS A 28 -1.71 13.44 3.71
CA HIS A 28 -0.98 13.25 4.97
C HIS A 28 -1.73 12.36 5.95
N GLU A 29 -3.04 12.52 6.10
CA GLU A 29 -3.86 11.62 6.93
C GLU A 29 -3.78 10.17 6.42
N ILE A 30 -3.85 9.96 5.11
CA ILE A 30 -3.70 8.63 4.50
C ILE A 30 -2.27 8.09 4.70
N LEU A 31 -1.26 8.95 4.60
CA LEU A 31 0.14 8.59 4.88
C LEU A 31 0.31 8.07 6.31
N ASP A 32 -0.33 8.71 7.29
CA ASP A 32 -0.27 8.29 8.69
C ASP A 32 -0.93 6.91 8.87
N VAL A 33 -2.05 6.65 8.20
CA VAL A 33 -2.67 5.31 8.18
C VAL A 33 -1.73 4.26 7.61
N PHE A 34 -1.03 4.56 6.51
CA PHE A 34 -0.05 3.63 5.94
C PHE A 34 1.11 3.37 6.92
N ASN A 35 1.62 4.42 7.58
CA ASN A 35 2.70 4.30 8.56
C ASN A 35 2.29 3.48 9.79
N LEU A 36 1.03 3.57 10.23
CA LEU A 36 0.50 2.74 11.34
C LEU A 36 0.51 1.24 11.03
N LEU A 37 0.45 0.86 9.76
CA LEU A 37 0.62 -0.54 9.32
C LEU A 37 2.09 -0.97 9.23
N GLY A 38 3.03 -0.12 9.61
CA GLY A 38 4.46 -0.38 9.48
C GLY A 38 4.98 -0.29 8.04
N LEU A 39 4.20 0.30 7.12
CA LEU A 39 4.64 0.56 5.75
C LEU A 39 5.64 1.71 5.73
N VAL A 40 6.75 1.53 5.02
CA VAL A 40 7.64 2.64 4.68
C VAL A 40 6.97 3.49 3.61
N SER A 41 6.43 4.64 4.01
CA SER A 41 5.48 5.38 3.17
C SER A 41 5.96 6.79 2.82
N LYS A 42 5.48 7.29 1.69
CA LYS A 42 5.79 8.65 1.21
C LYS A 42 4.65 9.23 0.38
N LEU A 43 4.58 10.56 0.37
CA LEU A 43 3.77 11.29 -0.59
C LEU A 43 4.43 11.29 -1.97
N ARG A 44 3.60 11.21 -3.01
CA ARG A 44 4.00 11.34 -4.41
C ARG A 44 3.22 12.48 -5.03
N VAL A 45 3.92 13.55 -5.42
CA VAL A 45 3.32 14.67 -6.16
C VAL A 45 2.81 14.16 -7.50
N LYS A 46 1.53 14.42 -7.80
CA LYS A 46 0.87 14.09 -9.08
C LYS A 46 0.62 15.36 -9.89
N SER A 47 0.21 16.43 -9.23
CA SER A 47 0.14 17.80 -9.77
C SER A 47 0.31 18.82 -8.64
N ALA A 48 0.28 20.12 -8.96
CA ALA A 48 0.62 21.21 -8.03
C ALA A 48 0.00 21.10 -6.63
N ASN A 49 -1.25 20.62 -6.52
CA ASN A 49 -1.97 20.48 -5.25
C ASN A 49 -2.55 19.07 -5.02
N LEU A 50 -2.14 18.08 -5.81
CA LEU A 50 -2.66 16.71 -5.72
C LEU A 50 -1.53 15.72 -5.50
N PHE A 51 -1.72 14.89 -4.47
CA PHE A 51 -0.73 13.96 -3.95
C PHE A 51 -1.34 12.56 -3.89
N GLY A 52 -0.58 11.56 -4.34
CA GLY A 52 -0.85 10.16 -4.03
C GLY A 52 -0.02 9.71 -2.83
N VAL A 53 -0.41 8.61 -2.21
CA VAL A 53 0.36 7.97 -1.14
C VAL A 53 0.88 6.63 -1.62
N VAL A 54 2.14 6.33 -1.33
CA VAL A 54 2.77 5.05 -1.65
C VAL A 54 3.41 4.49 -0.38
N GLY A 55 3.10 3.24 -0.04
CA GLY A 55 3.67 2.51 1.08
C GLY A 55 4.35 1.23 0.62
N ARG A 56 5.47 0.88 1.25
CA ARG A 56 6.24 -0.34 0.96
C ARG A 56 6.33 -1.23 2.19
N LEU A 57 6.00 -2.51 2.03
CA LEU A 57 6.23 -3.56 3.01
C LEU A 57 7.28 -4.54 2.46
N HIS A 58 8.41 -4.67 3.13
CA HIS A 58 9.41 -5.68 2.78
C HIS A 58 8.93 -7.05 3.27
N VAL A 59 8.86 -8.02 2.36
CA VAL A 59 8.38 -9.38 2.65
C VAL A 59 9.47 -10.44 2.44
N ASN A 60 10.69 -10.04 2.04
CA ASN A 60 11.87 -10.90 1.90
C ASN A 60 11.59 -12.23 1.17
N TYR A 61 10.73 -12.18 0.15
CA TYR A 61 10.40 -13.32 -0.68
C TYR A 61 11.27 -13.34 -1.93
N ASP A 62 11.78 -14.52 -2.29
CA ASP A 62 12.50 -14.74 -3.53
C ASP A 62 11.60 -15.53 -4.48
N PRO A 63 11.09 -14.93 -5.58
CA PRO A 63 10.18 -15.61 -6.50
C PRO A 63 10.84 -16.73 -7.30
N PHE A 64 12.18 -16.83 -7.29
CA PHE A 64 12.92 -17.89 -7.96
C PHE A 64 13.19 -19.10 -7.05
N GLN A 65 12.94 -18.96 -5.74
CA GLN A 65 12.95 -20.08 -4.80
C GLN A 65 11.56 -20.69 -4.75
N ASN A 66 11.46 -21.98 -5.04
CA ASN A 66 10.19 -22.70 -5.00
C ASN A 66 9.81 -23.01 -3.54
N ASP A 67 9.21 -22.02 -2.87
CA ASP A 67 8.69 -22.12 -1.51
C ASP A 67 7.21 -21.68 -1.49
N PRO A 68 6.27 -22.62 -1.76
CA PRO A 68 4.84 -22.31 -1.82
C PRO A 68 4.26 -21.75 -0.51
N GLY A 69 4.84 -22.13 0.64
CA GLY A 69 4.41 -21.65 1.95
C GLY A 69 4.65 -20.16 2.09
N LYS A 70 5.88 -19.71 1.79
CA LYS A 70 6.21 -18.27 1.82
C LYS A 70 5.38 -17.44 0.85
N TRP A 71 5.07 -17.95 -0.34
CA TRP A 71 4.20 -17.22 -1.27
C TRP A 71 2.79 -17.02 -0.69
N SER A 72 2.22 -18.06 -0.05
CA SER A 72 0.91 -17.93 0.61
C SER A 72 0.92 -16.91 1.74
N GLU A 73 2.02 -16.79 2.49
CA GLU A 73 2.21 -15.76 3.51
C GLU A 73 2.25 -14.36 2.90
N VAL A 74 3.00 -14.17 1.81
CA VAL A 74 3.05 -12.89 1.06
C VAL A 74 1.66 -12.49 0.58
N VAL A 75 0.90 -13.43 0.00
CA VAL A 75 -0.46 -13.15 -0.47
C VAL A 75 -1.40 -12.84 0.69
N SER A 76 -1.28 -13.53 1.82
CA SER A 76 -2.09 -13.27 3.01
C SER A 76 -1.81 -11.88 3.57
N GLU A 77 -0.55 -11.48 3.62
CA GLU A 77 -0.12 -10.16 4.06
C GLU A 77 -0.58 -9.05 3.10
N LEU A 78 -0.54 -9.32 1.79
CA LEU A 78 -1.10 -8.45 0.76
C LEU A 78 -2.59 -8.21 0.99
N VAL A 79 -3.38 -9.28 1.12
CA VAL A 79 -4.83 -9.21 1.27
C VAL A 79 -5.19 -8.48 2.57
N ARG A 80 -4.54 -8.83 3.68
CA ARG A 80 -4.78 -8.23 5.00
C ARG A 80 -4.57 -6.71 4.99
N ASN A 81 -3.42 -6.26 4.50
CA ASN A 81 -3.10 -4.83 4.47
C ASN A 81 -3.96 -4.08 3.45
N LYS A 82 -4.22 -4.66 2.27
CA LYS A 82 -5.08 -4.03 1.27
C LYS A 82 -6.50 -3.83 1.81
N THR A 83 -7.10 -4.86 2.39
CA THR A 83 -8.46 -4.77 2.95
C THR A 83 -8.54 -3.70 4.03
N PHE A 84 -7.59 -3.69 4.98
CA PHE A 84 -7.57 -2.67 6.03
C PHE A 84 -7.46 -1.25 5.45
N LEU A 85 -6.58 -1.04 4.46
CA LEU A 85 -6.42 0.26 3.83
C LEU A 85 -7.69 0.69 3.09
N GLU A 86 -8.32 -0.20 2.32
CA GLU A 86 -9.59 0.08 1.64
C GLU A 86 -10.69 0.48 2.64
N GLU A 87 -10.86 -0.27 3.74
CA GLU A 87 -11.85 0.03 4.78
C GLU A 87 -11.60 1.39 5.44
N LYS A 88 -10.33 1.73 5.71
CA LYS A 88 -9.99 3.04 6.28
C LYS A 88 -10.22 4.18 5.30
N LEU A 89 -9.96 3.97 4.01
CA LEU A 89 -10.16 4.98 2.98
C LEU A 89 -11.64 5.18 2.62
N GLU A 90 -12.48 4.16 2.76
CA GLU A 90 -13.93 4.28 2.57
C GLU A 90 -14.61 5.04 3.71
N ALA A 91 -14.03 5.01 4.93
CA ALA A 91 -14.51 5.75 6.08
C ALA A 91 -14.15 7.26 6.08
N PHE A 92 -13.35 7.72 5.11
CA PHE A 92 -12.74 9.04 5.05
C PHE A 92 -13.47 10.03 4.14
#